data_AF-A0A942LJQ0-F1
#
_entry.id   AF-A0A942LJQ0-F1
#
_cell.length_a   1.000
_cell.length_b   1.000
_cell.length_c   1.000
_cell.angle_alpha   90.00
_cell.angle_beta   90.00
_cell.angle_gamma   90.00
#
_symmetry.space_group_name_H-M   'P 1'
#
loop_
_entity.id
_entity.type
_entity.pdbx_description
1 polymer ?
#
loop_
_entity_poly.entity_id
_entity_poly.type
_entity_poly.pdbx_seq_one_letter_code
_entity_poly.pdbx_strand_id
1 'polypeptide(L)'
;MSPARFHPQAFAAWREQQQQAVERALSDWVPSDAPAGLGEAMRYAVLDGGKRLRPLLALATSLAVDGQAAAAMRAACAVELIHAYSLVHDDMPCMDNDVLRRGKPTVHVRFGEAQALLVGDALQALAFELLVPADGSVSPALSARLCRLLARSAGAAGMAGGQAVD
;
A
#
# COMPACT_ATOMS: atom_id res chain seq x y z
N MET A 1 -4.34 12.70 35.12
CA MET A 1 -4.86 12.73 33.72
C MET A 1 -5.97 11.69 33.65
N SER A 2 -7.19 12.11 33.32
CA SER A 2 -8.32 11.17 33.13
C SER A 2 -8.05 10.36 31.85
N PRO A 3 -8.20 9.03 31.84
CA PRO A 3 -7.98 8.25 30.62
C PRO A 3 -8.99 8.70 29.57
N ALA A 4 -8.50 9.01 28.37
CA ALA A 4 -9.36 9.33 27.23
C ALA A 4 -10.35 8.17 27.03
N ARG A 5 -11.65 8.43 27.23
CA ARG A 5 -12.68 7.43 27.04
C ARG A 5 -12.75 7.08 25.54
N PHE A 6 -12.58 5.81 25.23
CA PHE A 6 -12.80 5.30 23.88
C PHE A 6 -14.27 5.54 23.48
N HIS A 7 -14.48 6.23 22.36
CA HIS A 7 -15.82 6.49 21.83
C HIS A 7 -15.99 5.69 20.52
N PRO A 8 -16.65 4.52 20.53
CA PRO A 8 -16.69 3.61 19.38
C PRO A 8 -17.21 4.27 18.09
N GLN A 9 -18.21 5.15 18.22
CA GLN A 9 -18.78 5.89 17.08
C GLN A 9 -17.78 6.89 16.47
N ALA A 10 -16.97 7.56 17.30
CA ALA A 10 -15.96 8.50 16.80
C ALA A 10 -14.84 7.76 16.05
N PHE A 11 -14.43 6.59 16.57
CA PHE A 11 -13.46 5.73 15.88
C PHE A 11 -14.00 5.22 14.55
N ALA A 12 -15.26 4.78 14.49
CA ALA A 12 -15.89 4.29 13.27
C ALA A 12 -15.95 5.38 12.18
N ALA A 13 -16.39 6.59 12.55
CA ALA A 13 -16.44 7.74 11.64
C ALA A 13 -15.04 8.14 11.15
N TRP A 14 -14.07 8.24 12.05
CA TRP A 14 -12.68 8.52 11.68
C TRP A 14 -12.12 7.48 10.70
N ARG A 15 -12.34 6.19 10.99
CA ARG A 15 -11.87 5.08 10.16
C ARG A 15 -12.46 5.18 8.75
N GLU A 16 -13.76 5.41 8.62
CA GLU A 16 -14.43 5.54 7.33
C GLU A 16 -13.89 6.74 6.53
N GLN A 17 -13.74 7.89 7.19
CA GLN A 17 -13.16 9.08 6.56
C GLN A 17 -11.74 8.82 6.05
N GLN A 18 -10.88 8.19 6.85
CA GLN A 18 -9.50 7.89 6.45
C GLN A 18 -9.44 6.83 5.35
N GLN A 19 -10.29 5.81 5.38
CA GLN A 19 -10.38 4.83 4.30
C GLN A 19 -10.74 5.51 2.97
N GLN A 20 -11.76 6.37 2.95
CA GLN A 20 -12.14 7.11 1.74
C GLN A 20 -11.03 8.06 1.26
N ALA A 21 -10.28 8.67 2.18
CA ALA A 21 -9.13 9.50 1.81
C ALA A 21 -8.01 8.68 1.16
N VAL A 22 -7.72 7.48 1.69
CA VAL A 22 -6.73 6.56 1.13
C VAL A 22 -7.16 6.02 -0.22
N GLU A 23 -8.43 5.64 -0.41
CA GLU A 23 -8.93 5.17 -1.71
C GLU A 23 -8.78 6.25 -2.79
N ARG A 24 -9.10 7.51 -2.47
CA ARG A 24 -8.89 8.64 -3.37
C ARG A 24 -7.42 8.82 -3.70
N ALA A 25 -6.56 8.87 -2.68
CA ALA A 25 -5.13 9.04 -2.89
C ALA A 25 -4.51 7.90 -3.73
N LEU A 26 -4.88 6.64 -3.49
CA LEU A 26 -4.47 5.51 -4.32
C LEU A 26 -5.01 5.62 -5.75
N SER A 27 -6.27 6.02 -5.93
CA SER A 27 -6.83 6.23 -7.25
C SER A 27 -6.12 7.35 -8.02
N ASP A 28 -5.68 8.40 -7.33
CA ASP A 28 -4.97 9.53 -7.96
C ASP A 28 -3.51 9.19 -8.28
N TRP A 29 -2.86 8.36 -7.45
CA TRP A 29 -1.43 8.07 -7.57
C TRP A 29 -1.08 6.78 -8.32
N VAL A 30 -2.01 5.83 -8.45
CA VAL A 30 -1.79 4.62 -9.25
C VAL A 30 -2.20 4.91 -10.70
N PRO A 31 -1.24 5.02 -11.65
CA PRO A 31 -1.54 5.47 -13.00
C PRO A 31 -2.44 4.47 -13.73
N SER A 32 -3.44 4.97 -14.46
CA SER A 32 -4.27 4.14 -15.35
C SER A 32 -3.70 4.01 -16.76
N ASP A 33 -2.81 4.91 -17.15
CA ASP A 33 -2.26 5.07 -18.51
C ASP A 33 -0.87 4.45 -18.69
N ALA A 34 -0.40 3.67 -17.72
CA ALA A 34 0.83 2.90 -17.89
C ALA A 34 0.71 1.91 -19.08
N PRO A 35 1.81 1.72 -19.85
CA PRO A 35 1.77 1.06 -21.15
C PRO A 35 1.34 -0.40 -21.08
N ALA A 36 0.93 -0.95 -22.23
CA ALA A 36 0.60 -2.37 -22.39
C ALA A 36 -0.44 -2.90 -21.37
N GLY A 37 -1.38 -2.05 -20.96
CA GLY A 37 -2.42 -2.42 -19.99
C GLY A 37 -1.91 -2.59 -18.55
N LEU A 38 -0.66 -2.22 -18.25
CA LEU A 38 -0.09 -2.35 -16.91
C LEU A 38 -0.86 -1.51 -15.89
N GLY A 39 -1.27 -0.30 -16.28
CA GLY A 39 -2.03 0.59 -15.39
C GLY A 39 -3.36 0.01 -14.95
N GLU A 40 -4.08 -0.64 -15.86
CA GLU A 40 -5.33 -1.34 -15.53
C GLU A 40 -5.09 -2.47 -14.52
N ALA A 41 -4.07 -3.29 -14.75
CA ALA A 41 -3.75 -4.43 -13.88
C ALA A 41 -3.25 -3.97 -12.49
N MET A 42 -2.46 -2.90 -12.41
CA MET A 42 -2.05 -2.27 -11.14
C MET A 42 -3.25 -1.74 -10.37
N ARG A 43 -4.16 -1.04 -11.04
CA ARG A 43 -5.38 -0.52 -10.42
C ARG A 43 -6.29 -1.63 -9.95
N TYR A 44 -6.39 -2.73 -10.69
CA TYR A 44 -7.13 -3.92 -10.27
C TYR A 44 -6.59 -4.52 -8.97
N ALA A 45 -5.26 -4.63 -8.84
CA ALA A 45 -4.62 -5.16 -7.63
C ALA A 45 -4.84 -4.27 -6.39
N VAL A 46 -4.95 -2.94 -6.58
CA VAL A 46 -4.93 -1.97 -5.48
C VAL A 46 -6.33 -1.48 -5.09
N LEU A 47 -7.17 -1.10 -6.04
CA LEU A 47 -8.38 -0.29 -5.81
C LEU A 47 -9.62 -1.12 -5.47
N ASP A 48 -9.55 -2.45 -5.56
CA ASP A 48 -10.71 -3.32 -5.36
C ASP A 48 -11.03 -3.63 -3.88
N GLY A 49 -10.71 -2.65 -3.02
CA GLY A 49 -11.08 -2.59 -1.62
C GLY A 49 -10.20 -3.39 -0.66
N GLY A 50 -10.55 -3.30 0.61
CA GLY A 50 -9.86 -3.94 1.72
C GLY A 50 -10.12 -3.19 3.02
N LYS A 51 -9.69 -3.75 4.15
CA LYS A 51 -9.85 -3.08 5.45
C LYS A 51 -8.93 -1.86 5.61
N ARG A 52 -7.93 -1.71 4.71
CA ARG A 52 -6.89 -0.67 4.72
C ARG A 52 -6.23 -0.51 6.10
N LEU A 53 -6.00 -1.63 6.79
CA LEU A 53 -5.49 -1.62 8.15
C LEU A 53 -4.11 -0.95 8.23
N ARG A 54 -3.21 -1.23 7.29
CA ARG A 54 -1.87 -0.66 7.23
C ARG A 54 -1.90 0.87 7.02
N PRO A 55 -2.64 1.41 6.04
CA PRO A 55 -2.89 2.85 5.93
C PRO A 55 -3.44 3.49 7.21
N LEU A 56 -4.46 2.87 7.81
CA LEU A 56 -5.08 3.41 9.02
C LEU A 56 -4.09 3.47 10.19
N LEU A 57 -3.23 2.46 10.35
CA LEU A 57 -2.19 2.46 11.38
C LEU A 57 -1.17 3.58 11.15
N ALA A 58 -0.74 3.80 9.91
CA ALA A 58 0.18 4.90 9.56
C ALA A 58 -0.45 6.27 9.88
N LEU A 59 -1.70 6.49 9.47
CA LEU A 59 -2.44 7.73 9.69
C LEU A 59 -2.73 7.98 11.18
N ALA A 60 -3.17 6.95 11.92
CA ALA A 60 -3.40 7.04 13.36
C ALA A 60 -2.10 7.35 14.12
N THR A 61 -0.99 6.72 13.73
CA THR A 61 0.31 6.96 14.37
C THR A 61 0.77 8.39 14.14
N SER A 62 0.68 8.88 12.90
CA SER A 62 1.00 10.27 12.60
C SER A 62 0.12 11.24 13.40
N LEU A 63 -1.19 10.99 13.47
CA LEU A 63 -2.11 11.83 14.24
C LEU A 63 -1.76 11.84 15.73
N ALA A 64 -1.38 10.69 16.31
CA ALA A 64 -1.06 10.57 17.72
C ALA A 64 0.22 11.31 18.14
N VAL A 65 1.09 11.66 17.19
CA VAL A 65 2.37 12.35 17.44
C VAL A 65 2.45 13.72 16.77
N ASP A 66 1.31 14.27 16.35
CA ASP A 66 1.22 15.54 15.60
C ASP A 66 2.16 15.58 14.37
N GLY A 67 2.26 14.44 13.69
CA GLY A 67 3.08 14.25 12.50
C GLY A 67 2.53 14.97 11.26
N GLN A 68 3.39 15.10 10.25
CA GLN A 68 3.07 15.79 9.02
C GLN A 68 2.05 15.01 8.16
N ALA A 69 0.84 15.56 8.01
CA ALA A 69 -0.27 14.91 7.30
C ALA A 69 0.08 14.47 5.85
N ALA A 70 0.79 15.31 5.09
CA ALA A 70 1.19 14.99 3.72
C ALA A 70 2.13 13.77 3.66
N ALA A 71 3.12 13.71 4.56
CA ALA A 71 4.02 12.58 4.68
C ALA A 71 3.27 11.31 5.13
N ALA A 72 2.31 11.45 6.04
CA ALA A 72 1.50 10.34 6.54
C ALA A 72 0.63 9.71 5.46
N MET A 73 -0.04 10.51 4.62
CA MET A 73 -0.84 9.98 3.51
C MET A 73 0.03 9.24 2.49
N ARG A 74 1.18 9.81 2.13
CA ARG A 74 2.16 9.17 1.23
C ARG A 74 2.67 7.85 1.81
N ALA A 75 3.03 7.83 3.09
CA ALA A 75 3.44 6.61 3.78
C ALA A 75 2.31 5.57 3.86
N ALA A 76 1.08 6.00 4.12
CA ALA A 76 -0.10 5.14 4.16
C ALA A 76 -0.36 4.45 2.80
N CYS A 77 -0.29 5.20 1.70
CA CYS A 77 -0.39 4.63 0.37
C CYS A 77 0.81 3.73 0.04
N ALA A 78 2.03 4.15 0.35
CA ALA A 78 3.23 3.36 0.09
C ALA A 78 3.17 1.98 0.78
N VAL A 79 2.77 1.89 2.05
CA VAL A 79 2.65 0.58 2.73
C VAL A 79 1.52 -0.29 2.17
N GLU A 80 0.46 0.31 1.62
CA GLU A 80 -0.61 -0.44 0.96
C GLU A 80 -0.20 -0.91 -0.43
N LEU A 81 0.63 -0.16 -1.16
CA LEU A 81 1.24 -0.62 -2.41
C LEU A 81 2.21 -1.78 -2.17
N ILE A 82 3.02 -1.71 -1.10
CA ILE A 82 3.86 -2.84 -0.65
C ILE A 82 3.00 -4.06 -0.35
N HIS A 83 1.90 -3.87 0.38
CA HIS A 83 0.97 -4.96 0.69
C HIS A 83 0.30 -5.52 -0.56
N ALA A 84 -0.14 -4.68 -1.49
CA ALA A 84 -0.79 -5.11 -2.71
C ALA A 84 0.17 -5.92 -3.59
N TYR A 85 1.41 -5.45 -3.79
CA TYR A 85 2.36 -6.21 -4.59
C TYR A 85 2.64 -7.58 -3.97
N SER A 86 2.80 -7.66 -2.64
CA SER A 86 3.13 -8.93 -1.99
C SER A 86 2.06 -9.96 -2.29
N LEU A 87 0.78 -9.58 -2.17
CA LEU A 87 -0.34 -10.45 -2.50
C LEU A 87 -0.37 -10.87 -3.97
N VAL A 88 -0.04 -9.96 -4.89
CA VAL A 88 0.02 -10.28 -6.33
C VAL A 88 1.07 -11.34 -6.61
N HIS A 89 2.25 -11.23 -5.99
CA HIS A 89 3.32 -12.20 -6.15
C HIS A 89 3.05 -13.51 -5.39
N ASP A 90 2.50 -13.45 -4.18
CA ASP A 90 2.07 -14.63 -3.40
C ASP A 90 1.02 -15.43 -4.16
N ASP A 91 0.10 -14.77 -4.89
CA ASP A 91 -0.91 -15.43 -5.72
C ASP A 91 -0.33 -16.21 -6.92
N MET A 92 0.93 -16.01 -7.30
CA MET A 92 1.49 -16.60 -8.52
C MET A 92 1.54 -18.14 -8.47
N PRO A 93 1.49 -18.84 -9.62
CA PRO A 93 1.56 -20.31 -9.66
C PRO A 93 2.81 -20.93 -9.04
N CYS A 94 3.91 -20.19 -8.98
CA CYS A 94 5.16 -20.60 -8.34
C CYS A 94 5.22 -20.33 -6.83
N MET A 95 4.21 -19.65 -6.28
CA MET A 95 4.05 -19.33 -4.86
C MET A 95 2.83 -20.10 -4.32
N ASP A 96 1.73 -19.42 -3.95
CA ASP A 96 0.54 -20.07 -3.38
C ASP A 96 -0.38 -20.66 -4.46
N ASN A 97 -0.23 -20.24 -5.71
CA ASN A 97 -1.07 -20.63 -6.84
C ASN A 97 -2.57 -20.37 -6.59
N ASP A 98 -2.87 -19.27 -5.90
CA ASP A 98 -4.24 -18.85 -5.61
C ASP A 98 -4.93 -18.34 -6.88
N VAL A 99 -6.04 -18.96 -7.25
CA VAL A 99 -6.84 -18.54 -8.41
C VAL A 99 -7.92 -17.50 -8.07
N LEU A 100 -8.24 -17.36 -6.77
CA LEU A 100 -9.23 -16.41 -6.28
C LEU A 100 -8.73 -15.70 -5.02
N ARG A 101 -8.90 -14.39 -4.96
CA ARG A 101 -8.69 -13.56 -3.77
C ARG A 101 -9.94 -12.77 -3.45
N ARG A 102 -10.49 -12.99 -2.25
CA ARG A 102 -11.76 -12.38 -1.77
C ARG A 102 -12.92 -12.57 -2.76
N GLY A 103 -13.00 -13.75 -3.37
CA GLY A 103 -14.06 -14.11 -4.32
C GLY A 103 -13.89 -13.54 -5.74
N LYS A 104 -12.73 -12.95 -6.06
CA LYS A 104 -12.40 -12.42 -7.39
C LYS A 104 -11.17 -13.13 -7.98
N PRO A 105 -11.05 -13.25 -9.31
CA PRO A 105 -9.84 -13.78 -9.95
C PRO A 105 -8.59 -13.05 -9.45
N THR A 106 -7.51 -13.79 -9.20
CA THR A 106 -6.22 -13.16 -8.91
C THR A 106 -5.65 -12.48 -10.15
N VAL A 107 -4.65 -11.62 -9.98
CA VAL A 107 -4.10 -10.80 -11.09
C VAL A 107 -3.57 -11.71 -12.21
N HIS A 108 -2.87 -12.80 -11.86
CA HIS A 108 -2.32 -13.71 -12.86
C HIS A 108 -3.41 -14.47 -13.61
N VAL A 109 -4.52 -14.82 -12.96
CA VAL A 109 -5.68 -15.45 -13.62
C VAL A 109 -6.34 -14.47 -14.59
N ARG A 110 -6.47 -13.20 -14.21
CA ARG A 110 -7.17 -12.21 -15.03
C ARG A 110 -6.33 -11.65 -16.18
N PHE A 111 -5.04 -11.40 -15.94
CA PHE A 111 -4.18 -10.66 -16.86
C PHE A 111 -2.96 -11.46 -17.35
N GLY A 112 -2.77 -12.68 -16.86
CA GLY A 112 -1.62 -13.52 -17.18
C GLY A 112 -0.44 -13.32 -16.22
N GLU A 113 0.39 -14.35 -16.10
CA GLU A 113 1.53 -14.41 -15.19
C GLU A 113 2.57 -13.31 -15.42
N ALA A 114 2.95 -13.07 -16.68
CA ALA A 114 3.92 -12.03 -17.02
C ALA A 114 3.43 -10.63 -16.60
N GLN A 115 2.13 -10.35 -16.79
CA GLN A 115 1.54 -9.09 -16.37
C GLN A 115 1.49 -8.98 -14.85
N ALA A 116 1.13 -10.06 -14.14
CA ALA A 116 1.09 -10.07 -12.67
C ALA A 116 2.47 -9.83 -12.05
N LEU A 117 3.52 -10.42 -12.61
CA LEU A 117 4.90 -10.17 -12.16
C LEU A 117 5.24 -8.67 -12.29
N LEU A 118 4.99 -8.08 -13.46
CA LEU A 118 5.24 -6.65 -13.72
C LEU A 118 4.38 -5.73 -12.86
N VAL A 119 3.14 -6.11 -12.55
CA VAL A 119 2.29 -5.37 -11.61
C VAL A 119 2.97 -5.30 -10.25
N GLY A 120 3.48 -6.42 -9.73
CA GLY A 120 4.15 -6.40 -8.43
C GLY A 120 5.42 -5.55 -8.44
N ASP A 121 6.25 -5.66 -9.48
CA ASP A 121 7.46 -4.85 -9.65
C ASP A 121 7.14 -3.34 -9.69
N ALA A 122 6.14 -2.96 -10.47
CA ALA A 122 5.72 -1.57 -10.62
C ALA A 122 5.11 -1.01 -9.33
N LEU A 123 4.29 -1.78 -8.62
CA LEU A 123 3.71 -1.36 -7.34
C LEU A 123 4.80 -1.18 -6.26
N GLN A 124 5.78 -2.08 -6.20
CA GLN A 124 6.91 -1.95 -5.29
C GLN A 124 7.73 -0.68 -5.59
N ALA A 125 8.02 -0.40 -6.87
CA ALA A 125 8.74 0.81 -7.27
C ALA A 125 7.95 2.09 -6.95
N LEU A 126 6.65 2.12 -7.29
CA LEU A 126 5.76 3.25 -7.03
C LEU A 126 5.68 3.56 -5.52
N ALA A 127 5.70 2.55 -4.66
CA ALA A 127 5.69 2.76 -3.21
C ALA A 127 6.87 3.64 -2.74
N PHE A 128 8.06 3.49 -3.31
CA PHE A 128 9.21 4.34 -3.00
C PHE A 128 9.10 5.72 -3.64
N GLU A 129 8.59 5.81 -4.87
CA GLU A 129 8.36 7.08 -5.55
C GLU A 129 7.42 7.98 -4.74
N LEU A 130 6.33 7.43 -4.18
CA LEU A 130 5.39 8.20 -3.37
C LEU A 130 6.02 8.82 -2.12
N LEU A 131 7.07 8.21 -1.58
CA LEU A 131 7.78 8.71 -0.40
C LEU A 131 8.76 9.85 -0.71
N VAL A 132 9.07 10.10 -1.98
CA VAL A 132 10.04 11.12 -2.42
C VAL A 132 9.39 12.12 -3.38
N PRO A 133 8.40 12.90 -2.92
CA PRO A 133 7.66 13.79 -3.80
C PRO A 133 8.47 15.00 -4.26
N ALA A 134 8.32 15.37 -5.53
CA ALA A 134 9.00 16.52 -6.13
C ALA A 134 8.37 17.88 -5.77
N ASP A 135 7.16 17.89 -5.20
CA ASP A 135 6.39 19.09 -4.86
C ASP A 135 6.85 19.79 -3.57
N GLY A 136 7.87 19.25 -2.89
CA GLY A 136 8.37 19.78 -1.62
C GLY A 136 7.44 19.53 -0.42
N SER A 137 6.36 18.75 -0.59
CA SER A 137 5.40 18.42 0.47
C SER A 137 6.01 17.57 1.58
N VAL A 138 7.18 16.96 1.38
CA VAL A 138 7.91 16.18 2.38
C VAL A 138 9.39 16.58 2.33
N SER A 139 10.00 16.83 3.49
CA SER A 139 11.43 17.17 3.53
C SER A 139 12.29 16.01 3.02
N PRO A 140 13.39 16.28 2.29
CA PRO A 140 14.28 15.22 1.80
C PRO A 140 14.82 14.29 2.91
N ALA A 141 15.09 14.84 4.09
CA ALA A 141 15.55 14.06 5.25
C ALA A 141 14.46 13.09 5.76
N LEU A 142 13.19 13.50 5.76
CA LEU A 142 12.08 12.63 6.14
C LEU A 142 11.85 11.56 5.06
N SER A 143 11.83 11.94 3.77
CA SER A 143 11.74 11.00 2.65
C SER A 143 12.81 9.91 2.72
N ALA A 144 14.07 10.28 2.92
CA ALA A 144 15.16 9.32 3.05
C ALA A 144 14.96 8.34 4.22
N ARG A 145 14.46 8.82 5.38
CA ARG A 145 14.16 7.96 6.53
C ARG A 145 13.01 7.00 6.23
N LEU A 146 11.93 7.49 5.61
CA LEU A 146 10.77 6.66 5.26
C LEU A 146 11.14 5.59 4.23
N CYS A 147 11.89 5.95 3.17
CA CYS A 147 12.37 4.98 2.18
C CYS A 147 13.26 3.91 2.82
N ARG A 148 14.20 4.31 3.69
CA ARG A 148 15.06 3.34 4.40
C ARG A 148 14.25 2.40 5.27
N LEU A 149 13.23 2.90 5.97
CA LEU A 149 12.35 2.09 6.80
C LEU A 149 11.54 1.11 5.94
N LEU A 150 10.90 1.59 4.88
CA LEU A 150 10.11 0.77 3.97
C LEU A 150 10.96 -0.33 3.31
N ALA A 151 12.15 0.02 2.81
CA ALA A 151 13.08 -0.92 2.18
C ALA A 151 13.51 -2.04 3.13
N ARG A 152 13.82 -1.71 4.39
CA ARG A 152 14.18 -2.71 5.40
C ARG A 152 13.00 -3.62 5.74
N SER A 153 11.81 -3.05 5.89
CA SER A 153 10.61 -3.81 6.26
C SER A 153 10.09 -4.69 5.13
N ALA A 154 10.22 -4.28 3.87
CA ALA A 154 9.76 -5.04 2.72
C ALA A 154 10.79 -6.07 2.21
N GLY A 155 12.10 -5.77 2.35
CA GLY A 155 13.18 -6.58 1.78
C GLY A 155 13.53 -7.84 2.58
N ALA A 156 14.73 -8.36 2.32
CA ALA A 156 15.21 -9.64 2.84
C ALA A 156 15.29 -9.76 4.37
N ALA A 157 15.39 -8.64 5.10
CA ALA A 157 15.37 -8.62 6.56
C ALA A 157 13.96 -8.48 7.15
N GLY A 158 12.94 -8.41 6.29
CA GLY A 158 11.54 -8.22 6.65
C GLY A 158 10.65 -9.15 5.83
N MET A 159 9.63 -8.58 5.18
CA MET A 159 8.55 -9.33 4.51
C MET A 159 9.05 -10.39 3.53
N ALA A 160 9.88 -10.02 2.55
CA ALA A 160 10.39 -10.98 1.57
C ALA A 160 11.26 -12.08 2.20
N GLY A 161 12.02 -11.74 3.26
CA GLY A 161 12.77 -12.73 4.02
C GLY A 161 11.87 -13.69 4.79
N GLY A 162 10.77 -13.18 5.36
CA GLY A 162 9.73 -14.00 5.98
C GLY A 162 9.09 -14.96 4.99
N GLN A 163 8.74 -14.47 3.81
CA GLN A 163 8.14 -15.30 2.74
C GLN A 163 9.09 -16.39 2.24
N ALA A 164 10.41 -16.16 2.25
CA ALA A 164 11.38 -17.17 1.86
C ALA A 164 11.57 -18.30 2.91
N VAL A 165 11.09 -18.09 4.14
CA VAL A 165 11.20 -19.06 5.25
C VAL A 165 9.92 -19.86 5.45
N ASP A 166 8.78 -19.30 5.04
CA ASP A 166 7.46 -19.95 5.06
C ASP A 166 7.44 -21.17 4.11
#